data_AF-A0A495ZNG2-F1
#
_entry.id   AF-A0A495ZNG2-F1
#
_cell.length_a   1.000
_cell.length_b   1.000
_cell.length_c   1.000
_cell.angle_alpha   90.00
_cell.angle_beta   90.00
_cell.angle_gamma   90.00
#
_symmetry.space_group_name_H-M   'P 1'
#
loop_
_entity.id
_entity.type
_entity.pdbx_description
1 polymer ?
#
loop_
_entity_poly.entity_id
_entity_poly.type
_entity_poly.pdbx_seq_one_letter_code
_entity_poly.pdbx_strand_id
1 'polypeptide(L)' 'MRRSNTKTILTACEMSFAGKTDNEIATVLKTSVSNVSRWRKSPMWVEFEQELISAHKESLLEPHRMATLEDSTP' A
#
# COMPACT_ATOMS: atom_id res chain seq x y z
N MET A 1 -13.29 -17.33 11.80
CA MET A 1 -13.09 -17.31 10.33
C MET A 1 -12.91 -15.92 9.68
N ARG A 2 -12.95 -14.77 10.39
CA ARG A 2 -12.82 -13.44 9.75
C ARG A 2 -11.40 -12.90 9.56
N ARG A 3 -10.43 -13.30 10.41
CA ARG A 3 -9.06 -12.74 10.39
C ARG A 3 -8.25 -13.09 9.15
N SER A 4 -8.48 -14.27 8.55
CA SER A 4 -7.72 -14.72 7.38
C SER A 4 -7.96 -13.84 6.16
N ASN A 5 -9.17 -13.28 5.98
CA ASN A 5 -9.46 -12.40 4.85
C ASN A 5 -8.84 -11.02 4.98
N THR A 6 -8.77 -10.45 6.19
CA THR A 6 -8.18 -9.11 6.40
C THR A 6 -6.71 -9.08 6.00
N LYS A 7 -5.91 -10.05 6.47
CA LYS A 7 -4.49 -10.10 6.12
C LYS A 7 -4.29 -10.24 4.61
N THR A 8 -5.08 -11.08 3.94
CA THR A 8 -5.01 -11.24 2.48
C THR A 8 -5.38 -9.96 1.73
N ILE A 9 -6.38 -9.21 2.19
CA ILE A 9 -6.76 -7.92 1.60
C ILE A 9 -5.64 -6.90 1.74
N LEU A 10 -5.03 -6.79 2.92
CA LEU A 10 -3.92 -5.85 3.17
C LEU A 10 -2.69 -6.23 2.33
N THR A 11 -2.31 -7.51 2.28
CA THR A 11 -1.20 -7.97 1.43
C THR A 11 -1.48 -7.71 -0.06
N ALA A 12 -2.70 -7.94 -0.53
CA ALA A 12 -3.09 -7.60 -1.90
C ALA A 12 -2.95 -6.09 -2.17
N CYS A 13 -3.29 -5.25 -1.19
CA CYS A 13 -3.13 -3.80 -1.27
C CYS A 13 -1.67 -3.37 -1.37
N GLU A 14 -0.78 -3.92 -0.54
CA GLU A 14 0.67 -3.68 -0.61
C GLU A 14 1.24 -4.07 -1.98
N MET A 15 0.84 -5.22 -2.51
CA MET A 15 1.27 -5.67 -3.83
C MET A 15 0.79 -4.73 -4.94
N SER A 16 -0.46 -4.28 -4.87
CA SER A 16 -0.99 -3.29 -5.83
C SER A 16 -0.23 -1.98 -5.75
N PHE A 17 0.07 -1.50 -4.53
CA PHE A 17 0.85 -0.29 -4.31
C PHE A 17 2.28 -0.42 -4.89
N ALA A 18 2.86 -1.61 -4.82
CA ALA A 18 4.14 -1.96 -5.47
C ALA A 18 4.05 -2.15 -7.00
N GLY A 19 2.90 -1.85 -7.63
CA GLY A 19 2.71 -1.90 -9.07
C GLY A 19 2.28 -3.25 -9.64
N LYS A 20 1.89 -4.22 -8.80
CA LYS A 20 1.39 -5.52 -9.26
C LYS A 20 -0.01 -5.42 -9.85
N THR A 21 -0.22 -6.12 -10.96
CA THR A 21 -1.54 -6.24 -11.60
C THR A 21 -2.47 -7.18 -10.82
N ASP A 22 -3.78 -7.05 -11.02
CA ASP A 22 -4.76 -7.93 -10.36
C ASP A 22 -4.55 -9.42 -10.70
N ASN A 23 -4.06 -9.72 -11.90
CA ASN A 23 -3.69 -11.08 -12.30
C ASN A 23 -2.53 -11.61 -11.45
N GLU A 24 -1.44 -10.85 -11.31
CA GLU A 24 -0.29 -11.25 -10.51
C GLU A 24 -0.67 -11.44 -9.03
N ILE A 25 -1.47 -10.52 -8.49
CA ILE A 25 -1.97 -10.59 -7.10
C ILE A 25 -2.83 -11.85 -6.91
N ALA A 26 -3.76 -12.10 -7.84
CA ALA A 26 -4.63 -13.27 -7.79
C ALA A 26 -3.83 -14.58 -7.83
N THR A 27 -2.82 -14.65 -8.69
CA THR A 27 -1.91 -15.81 -8.78
C THR A 27 -1.15 -16.04 -7.48
N VAL A 28 -0.51 -15.01 -6.92
CA VAL A 28 0.30 -15.14 -5.68
C VAL A 28 -0.56 -15.53 -4.49
N LEU A 29 -1.74 -14.91 -4.36
CA LEU A 29 -2.64 -15.14 -3.23
C LEU A 29 -3.59 -16.32 -3.44
N LYS A 30 -3.43 -17.07 -4.54
CA LYS A 30 -4.25 -18.24 -4.91
C LYS A 30 -5.76 -17.94 -4.81
N THR A 31 -6.15 -16.79 -5.36
CA THR A 31 -7.54 -16.29 -5.38
C THR A 31 -7.97 -15.96 -6.81
N SER A 32 -9.21 -15.54 -7.00
CA SER A 32 -9.70 -15.07 -8.30
C SER A 32 -9.44 -13.57 -8.48
N VAL A 33 -9.25 -13.16 -9.73
CA VAL A 33 -9.14 -11.73 -10.10
C VAL A 33 -10.37 -10.95 -9.66
N SER A 34 -11.56 -11.57 -9.76
CA SER A 34 -12.81 -10.98 -9.29
C SER A 34 -12.80 -10.69 -7.78
N ASN A 35 -12.13 -11.52 -6.97
CA ASN A 35 -11.97 -11.24 -5.54
C ASN A 35 -11.07 -10.03 -5.30
N VAL A 36 -9.94 -9.94 -6.02
CA VAL A 36 -9.02 -8.78 -5.93
C VAL A 36 -9.74 -7.48 -6.30
N SER A 37 -10.48 -7.49 -7.41
CA SER A 37 -11.29 -6.34 -7.84
C SER A 37 -12.36 -5.95 -6.81
N ARG A 38 -12.94 -6.93 -6.10
CA ARG A 38 -13.89 -6.68 -5.02
C ARG A 38 -13.21 -6.06 -3.79
N TRP A 39 -12.02 -6.53 -3.44
CA TRP A 39 -11.27 -6.03 -2.28
C TRP A 39 -10.85 -4.58 -2.44
N ARG A 40 -10.47 -4.15 -3.65
CA ARG A 40 -10.15 -2.73 -3.98
C ARG A 40 -11.28 -1.75 -3.64
N LYS A 41 -12.53 -2.22 -3.65
CA LYS A 41 -13.71 -1.41 -3.34
C LYS A 41 -14.07 -1.43 -1.85
N SER A 42 -13.37 -2.23 -1.04
CA SER A 42 -13.64 -2.32 0.38
C SER A 42 -13.10 -1.09 1.12
N PRO A 43 -13.83 -0.56 2.13
CA PRO A 43 -13.34 0.57 2.92
C PRO A 43 -11.96 0.33 3.52
N MET A 44 -11.71 -0.90 3.99
CA MET A 44 -10.43 -1.33 4.54
C MET A 44 -9.26 -1.20 3.55
N TRP A 45 -9.47 -1.53 2.27
CA TRP A 45 -8.45 -1.32 1.25
C TRP A 45 -8.18 0.15 1.06
N VAL A 46 -9.24 0.96 0.90
CA VAL A 46 -9.11 2.40 0.63
C VAL A 46 -8.38 3.10 1.77
N GLU A 47 -8.75 2.82 3.03
CA GLU A 47 -8.10 3.38 4.21
C GLU A 47 -6.60 3.01 4.24
N PHE A 48 -6.27 1.74 4.07
CA PHE A 48 -4.89 1.28 4.12
C PHE A 48 -4.04 1.77 2.94
N GLU A 49 -4.61 1.86 1.73
CA GLU A 49 -3.93 2.43 0.57
C GLU A 49 -3.57 3.90 0.78
N GLN A 50 -4.44 4.68 1.42
CA GLN A 50 -4.15 6.07 1.79
C GLN A 50 -3.03 6.18 2.84
N GLU A 51 -2.99 5.25 3.81
CA GLU A 51 -1.87 5.17 4.77
C GLU A 51 -0.55 4.89 4.07
N LEU A 52 -0.52 3.93 3.14
CA LEU A 52 0.68 3.61 2.34
C LEU A 52 1.15 4.82 1.51
N ILE A 53 0.22 5.51 0.85
CA ILE A 53 0.52 6.73 0.10
C ILE A 53 1.07 7.82 1.01
N SER A 54 0.47 8.01 2.19
CA SER A 54 0.89 9.04 3.16
C SER A 54 2.28 8.76 3.71
N ALA A 55 2.54 7.53 4.13
CA ALA A 55 3.86 7.10 4.60
C ALA A 55 4.93 7.22 3.50
N HIS A 56 4.58 6.87 2.26
CA HIS A 56 5.49 7.02 1.12
C HIS A 56 5.82 8.49 0.83
N LYS A 57 4.83 9.38 0.88
CA LYS A 57 5.05 10.83 0.75
C LYS A 57 5.94 11.37 1.86
N GLU A 58 5.69 11.01 3.11
CA GLU A 58 6.52 11.42 4.24
C GLU A 58 7.97 10.96 4.06
N SER A 59 8.17 9.68 3.71
CA SER A 59 9.51 9.13 3.44
C SER A 59 10.25 9.86 2.30
N LEU A 60 9.54 10.39 1.30
CA LEU A 60 10.15 11.18 0.22
C LEU A 60 10.48 12.62 0.67
N LEU A 61 9.78 13.15 1.66
CA LEU A 61 9.97 14.51 2.17
C LEU A 61 11.05 14.59 3.26
N GLU A 62 11.25 13.54 4.05
CA GLU A 62 12.32 13.45 5.06
C GLU A 62 13.73 13.78 4.52
N PRO A 63 14.18 13.27 3.35
CA PRO A 63 15.48 13.66 2.80
C PRO A 63 15.54 15.16 2.41
N HIS A 64 14.43 15.78 2.03
CA HIS A 64 14.39 17.23 1.78
C HIS A 64 14.48 18.05 3.08
N ARG A 65 13.91 17.57 4.19
CA ARG A 65 13.97 18.24 5.49
C ARG A 65 15.38 18.19 6.09
N MET A 66 16.06 17.06 5.94
CA MET A 66 17.46 16.89 6.38
C MET A 66 18.41 17.80 5.60
N ALA A 67 18.21 17.94 4.29
CA ALA A 67 19.03 18.82 3.44
C ALA A 67 18.89 20.32 3.79
N THR A 68 17.73 20.75 4.27
CA THR A 68 17.52 22.15 4.71
C THR A 68 18.12 22.48 6.09
N LEU A 69 18.46 21.48 6.92
CA LEU A 69 19.08 21.73 8.23
C LEU A 69 20.60 21.90 8.16
N GLU A 70 21.28 21.33 7.16
CA GLU A 70 22.75 21.45 7.05
C GLU A 70 23.23 22.81 6.49
N ASP A 71 22.35 23.58 5.84
CA ASP A 71 22.67 24.90 5.26
C ASP A 71 22.53 26.06 6.27
N SER A 72 22.13 25.78 7.52
CA SER A 72 21.96 26.78 8.59
C SER A 72 23.02 26.66 9.70
N THR A 73 24.24 26.29 9.34
CA THR A 73 25.40 26.38 10.26
C THR A 73 26.20 27.64 9.89
N PRO A 74 26.26 28.67 10.76
CA PRO A 74 27.01 29.91 10.51
C PRO A 74 28.53 29.71 10.45
#